data_AF-A0A914JER3-F1
#
_entry.id   AF-A0A914JER3-F1
#
_cell.length_a   1.000
_cell.length_b   1.000
_cell.length_c   1.000
_cell.angle_alpha   90.00
_cell.angle_beta   90.00
_cell.angle_gamma   90.00
#
_symmetry.space_group_name_H-M   'P 1'
#
loop_
_entity.id
_entity.type
_entity.pdbx_description
1 polymer ?
#
loop_
_entity_poly.entity_id
_entity_poly.type
_entity_poly.pdbx_seq_one_letter_code
_entity_poly.pdbx_strand_id
1 'polypeptide(L)'
;MTKLLLECPKYHTTLRTLCGGINDASCPRSYKCLPSRFDPDVEICCKPNSTIIYPEPDTAFRDNFIVPEHLPYSPKTTVQLQFKSLQMSIGQLISADDVDELLFQPPTIFGFQGDESKLYTLLLFGYPRNAPAFLNQPNKAILYWLVNNATPFNGTLYSPGNKRSTGRETSAYIRPMNNEKPYGIHTMVLVIFEQHDEIIGKTDLRVNQNSNEFVVKQWLDDFTGQIDSTPVAGNFYGFTSAGV
;
A
#
# COMPACT_ATOMS: atom_id res chain seq x y z
N MET A 1 21.97 -1.98 -24.46
CA MET A 1 21.84 -0.58 -24.02
C MET A 1 20.37 -0.35 -23.68
N THR A 2 20.05 -0.39 -22.39
CA THR A 2 18.70 -0.14 -21.89
C THR A 2 18.40 1.34 -22.11
N LYS A 3 17.49 1.68 -23.04
CA LYS A 3 16.93 3.03 -23.11
C LYS A 3 16.24 3.28 -21.77
N LEU A 4 16.80 4.13 -20.92
CA LEU A 4 16.05 4.73 -19.84
C LEU A 4 14.90 5.51 -20.50
N LEU A 5 13.70 4.93 -20.49
CA LEU A 5 12.49 5.66 -20.82
C LEU A 5 12.41 6.81 -19.82
N LEU A 6 12.51 8.05 -20.30
CA LEU A 6 12.23 9.23 -19.50
C LEU A 6 10.72 9.29 -19.28
N GLU A 7 10.21 8.49 -18.35
CA GLU A 7 8.87 8.67 -17.80
C GLU A 7 8.79 10.02 -17.11
N CYS A 8 7.60 10.63 -17.06
CA CYS A 8 7.36 11.86 -16.31
C CYS A 8 7.71 11.62 -14.83
N PRO A 9 8.86 12.13 -14.35
CA PRO A 9 9.33 11.79 -13.03
C PRO A 9 8.45 12.44 -11.97
N LYS A 10 8.37 11.79 -10.81
CA LYS A 10 7.64 12.22 -9.61
C LYS A 10 7.80 13.72 -9.25
N TYR A 11 8.92 14.34 -9.61
CA TYR A 11 9.27 15.74 -9.31
C TYR A 11 8.99 16.74 -10.45
N HIS A 12 7.94 16.52 -11.24
CA HIS A 12 7.58 17.39 -12.36
C HIS A 12 6.22 18.05 -12.15
N THR A 13 6.12 19.34 -12.48
CA THR A 13 4.82 19.99 -12.65
C THR A 13 4.18 19.42 -13.91
N THR A 14 2.95 18.93 -13.79
CA THR A 14 2.16 18.42 -14.92
C THR A 14 1.05 19.41 -15.25
N LEU A 15 0.80 19.64 -16.54
CA LEU A 15 -0.35 20.46 -16.97
C LEU A 15 -1.65 19.66 -17.10
N ARG A 16 -1.60 18.34 -16.82
CA ARG A 16 -2.65 17.34 -17.11
C ARG A 16 -3.16 17.35 -18.57
N THR A 17 -2.54 18.15 -19.43
CA THR A 17 -2.77 18.18 -20.87
C THR A 17 -2.06 16.98 -21.49
N LEU A 18 -2.83 16.18 -22.22
CA LEU A 18 -2.29 15.11 -23.05
C LEU A 18 -1.43 15.73 -24.17
N CYS A 19 -0.35 15.04 -24.54
CA CYS A 19 0.54 15.45 -25.61
C CYS A 19 1.04 14.20 -26.34
N GLY A 20 1.52 14.36 -27.59
CA GLY A 20 2.02 13.24 -28.40
C GLY A 20 0.90 12.29 -28.88
N GLY A 21 0.83 12.03 -30.19
CA GLY A 21 -0.16 11.12 -30.80
C GLY A 21 -1.65 11.53 -30.67
N ILE A 22 -2.45 11.14 -31.68
CA ILE A 22 -3.90 11.40 -31.94
C ILE A 22 -4.36 12.88 -31.94
N ASN A 23 -3.81 13.76 -31.10
CA ASN A 23 -4.30 15.14 -30.91
C ASN A 23 -3.33 16.24 -31.38
N ASP A 24 -2.12 15.91 -31.87
CA ASP A 24 -1.05 16.86 -32.27
C ASP A 24 -0.76 17.97 -31.22
N ALA A 25 -1.15 17.74 -29.97
CA ALA A 25 -1.04 18.72 -28.91
C ALA A 25 0.43 18.85 -28.49
N SER A 26 1.02 20.00 -28.81
CA SER A 26 2.38 20.35 -28.40
C SER A 26 2.40 20.93 -26.99
N CYS A 27 3.38 20.52 -26.18
CA CYS A 27 3.55 21.09 -24.84
C CYS A 27 3.99 22.56 -24.87
N PRO A 28 3.54 23.40 -23.92
CA PRO A 28 4.03 24.76 -23.77
C PRO A 28 5.54 24.83 -23.56
N ARG A 29 6.14 25.98 -23.90
CA ARG A 29 7.57 26.22 -23.72
C ARG A 29 7.98 25.90 -22.26
N SER A 30 9.05 25.12 -22.09
CA SER A 30 9.58 24.56 -20.83
C SER A 30 8.94 23.27 -20.31
N TYR A 31 7.92 22.73 -20.96
CA TYR A 31 7.38 21.39 -20.70
C TYR A 31 7.85 20.40 -21.77
N LYS A 32 8.10 19.16 -21.37
CA LYS A 32 8.40 18.03 -22.24
C LYS A 32 7.22 17.08 -22.24
N CYS A 33 6.91 16.52 -23.40
CA CYS A 33 5.94 15.44 -23.48
C CYS A 33 6.61 14.15 -23.00
N LEU A 34 6.12 13.57 -21.91
CA LEU A 34 6.69 12.37 -21.29
C LEU A 34 5.55 11.39 -20.92
N PRO A 35 5.79 10.07 -20.97
CA PRO A 35 4.84 9.07 -20.49
C PRO A 35 4.41 9.33 -19.05
N SER A 36 3.13 9.13 -18.76
CA SER A 36 2.56 9.22 -17.42
C SER A 36 3.12 8.09 -16.56
N ARG A 37 3.46 8.42 -15.31
CA ARG A 37 3.95 7.43 -14.33
C ARG A 37 2.94 6.33 -14.00
N PHE A 38 1.66 6.55 -14.31
CA PHE A 38 0.57 5.64 -13.97
C PHE A 38 0.15 4.77 -15.15
N ASP A 39 0.49 5.18 -16.37
CA ASP A 39 0.11 4.54 -17.62
C ASP A 39 1.14 4.96 -18.69
N PRO A 40 2.06 4.07 -19.08
CA PRO A 40 3.11 4.39 -20.04
C PRO A 40 2.56 4.68 -21.45
N ASP A 41 1.31 4.32 -21.74
CA ASP A 41 0.65 4.58 -23.03
C ASP A 41 0.03 5.99 -23.09
N VAL A 42 -0.02 6.71 -21.97
CA VAL A 42 -0.55 8.07 -21.87
C VAL A 42 0.58 9.07 -21.71
N GLU A 43 0.78 9.95 -22.70
CA GLU A 43 1.79 11.01 -22.63
C GLU A 43 1.20 12.34 -22.15
N ILE A 44 1.92 13.04 -21.25
CA ILE A 44 1.50 14.31 -20.66
C ILE A 44 2.62 15.36 -20.62
N CYS A 45 2.25 16.64 -20.63
CA CYS A 45 3.21 17.73 -20.53
C CYS A 45 3.79 17.87 -19.11
N CYS A 46 5.08 17.60 -18.97
CA CYS A 46 5.82 17.59 -17.72
C CYS A 46 7.01 18.54 -17.72
N LYS A 47 7.18 19.29 -16.63
CA LYS A 47 8.34 20.19 -16.42
C LYS A 47 9.03 19.84 -15.11
N PRO A 48 10.36 19.61 -15.09
CA PRO A 48 11.07 19.40 -13.85
C PRO A 48 10.83 20.57 -12.90
N ASN A 49 10.41 20.26 -11.69
CA ASN A 49 10.21 21.25 -10.65
C ASN A 49 10.90 20.80 -9.37
N SER A 50 12.14 21.25 -9.20
CA SER A 50 12.98 20.96 -8.05
C SER A 50 12.52 21.65 -6.76
N THR A 51 11.50 22.52 -6.82
CA THR A 51 10.94 23.20 -5.65
C THR A 51 9.70 22.52 -5.09
N ILE A 52 9.08 21.58 -5.83
CA ILE A 52 7.98 20.80 -5.30
C ILE A 52 8.57 19.71 -4.39
N ILE A 53 8.27 19.83 -3.10
CA ILE A 53 8.53 18.79 -2.11
C ILE A 53 7.28 17.92 -2.05
N TYR A 54 7.43 16.64 -2.40
CA TYR A 54 6.40 15.64 -2.17
C TYR A 54 6.72 14.93 -0.85
N PRO A 55 6.01 15.24 0.25
CA PRO A 55 6.21 14.52 1.49
C PRO A 55 5.81 13.06 1.26
N GLU A 56 6.76 12.15 1.38
CA GLU A 56 6.53 10.72 1.34
C GLU A 56 6.39 10.19 2.77
N PRO A 57 5.46 9.26 3.05
CA PRO A 57 4.60 8.58 2.08
C PRO A 57 3.26 9.27 1.77
N ASP A 58 2.97 10.44 2.38
CA ASP A 58 1.66 11.13 2.24
C ASP A 58 1.21 11.33 0.79
N THR A 59 2.11 11.84 -0.06
CA THR A 59 1.82 12.04 -1.49
C THR A 59 1.41 10.74 -2.18
N ALA A 60 2.20 9.68 -2.02
CA ALA A 60 1.93 8.40 -2.69
C ALA A 60 0.61 7.76 -2.22
N PHE A 61 0.30 7.84 -0.92
CA PHE A 61 -0.96 7.31 -0.38
C PHE A 61 -2.18 8.07 -0.90
N ARG A 62 -2.09 9.40 -1.04
CA ARG A 62 -3.18 10.23 -1.60
C ARG A 62 -3.35 10.03 -3.10
N ASP A 63 -2.24 10.01 -3.84
CA ASP A 63 -2.25 9.86 -5.29
C ASP A 63 -2.77 8.49 -5.77
N ASN A 64 -2.75 7.50 -4.87
CA ASN A 64 -3.33 6.16 -5.12
C ASN A 64 -4.68 5.96 -4.41
N PHE A 65 -5.29 7.05 -3.94
CA PHE A 65 -6.61 7.06 -3.30
C PHE A 65 -6.73 6.20 -2.04
N ILE A 66 -5.62 5.72 -1.47
CA ILE A 66 -5.63 5.00 -0.19
C ILE A 66 -6.14 5.94 0.91
N VAL A 67 -5.69 7.20 0.86
CA VAL A 67 -6.18 8.29 1.70
C VAL A 67 -6.99 9.25 0.81
N PRO A 68 -8.24 9.61 1.18
CA PRO A 68 -8.95 9.27 2.41
C PRO A 68 -9.88 8.02 2.32
N GLU A 69 -9.83 7.27 1.22
CA GLU A 69 -10.87 6.25 0.93
C GLU A 69 -10.84 5.09 1.93
N HIS A 70 -9.64 4.55 2.20
CA HIS A 70 -9.44 3.43 3.12
C HIS A 70 -8.82 3.86 4.45
N LEU A 71 -7.93 4.85 4.44
CA LEU A 71 -7.28 5.36 5.65
C LEU A 71 -7.65 6.83 5.89
N PRO A 72 -7.86 7.26 7.15
CA PRO A 72 -8.12 8.66 7.45
C PRO A 72 -6.87 9.53 7.25
N TYR A 73 -5.69 8.99 7.55
CA TYR A 73 -4.40 9.68 7.48
C TYR A 73 -3.35 8.79 6.80
N SER A 74 -2.38 9.43 6.15
CA SER A 74 -1.22 8.73 5.61
C SER A 74 -0.27 8.31 6.73
N PRO A 75 0.57 7.29 6.51
CA PRO A 75 1.63 6.97 7.46
C PRO A 75 2.62 8.13 7.64
N LYS A 76 3.19 8.25 8.83
CA LYS A 76 4.24 9.25 9.14
C LYS A 76 5.56 8.93 8.42
N THR A 77 5.86 7.65 8.20
CA THR A 77 7.10 7.18 7.58
C THR A 77 6.87 6.01 6.63
N THR A 78 7.81 5.77 5.72
CA THR A 78 7.78 4.62 4.80
C THR A 78 8.57 3.46 5.37
N VAL A 79 8.06 2.24 5.25
CA VAL A 79 8.82 1.00 5.49
C VAL A 79 9.15 0.30 4.18
N GLN A 80 10.19 -0.52 4.15
CA GLN A 80 10.51 -1.38 3.01
C GLN A 80 9.91 -2.76 3.25
N LEU A 81 9.32 -3.36 2.21
CA LEU A 81 8.80 -4.72 2.28
C LEU A 81 9.74 -5.64 1.50
N GLN A 82 10.02 -6.82 2.02
CA GLN A 82 10.80 -7.83 1.31
C GLN A 82 10.03 -9.14 1.20
N PHE A 83 9.88 -9.62 -0.03
CA PHE A 83 9.36 -10.93 -0.37
C PHE A 83 10.49 -11.76 -0.96
N LYS A 84 10.96 -12.79 -0.25
CA LYS A 84 12.16 -13.56 -0.63
C LYS A 84 13.35 -12.63 -0.88
N SER A 85 13.86 -12.57 -2.11
CA SER A 85 14.95 -11.70 -2.54
C SER A 85 14.49 -10.34 -3.07
N LEU A 86 13.18 -10.16 -3.32
CA LEU A 86 12.63 -8.94 -3.90
C LEU A 86 12.33 -7.91 -2.80
N GLN A 87 12.98 -6.76 -2.88
CA GLN A 87 12.63 -5.60 -2.08
C GLN A 87 11.61 -4.75 -2.84
N MET A 88 10.49 -4.45 -2.19
CA MET A 88 9.35 -3.73 -2.73
C MET A 88 9.37 -2.28 -2.28
N SER A 89 9.41 -1.39 -3.27
CA SER A 89 9.22 0.05 -3.08
C SER A 89 7.74 0.44 -3.09
N ILE A 90 7.44 1.63 -2.58
CA ILE A 90 6.08 2.16 -2.56
C ILE A 90 5.48 2.29 -3.95
N GLY A 91 4.30 1.70 -4.13
CA GLY A 91 3.55 1.67 -5.39
C GLY A 91 4.11 0.73 -6.46
N GLN A 92 5.10 -0.11 -6.13
CA GLN A 92 5.63 -1.08 -7.09
C GLN A 92 4.58 -2.13 -7.47
N LEU A 93 4.52 -2.50 -8.75
CA LEU A 93 3.59 -3.50 -9.29
C LEU A 93 4.30 -4.85 -9.46
N ILE A 94 3.66 -5.92 -8.98
CA ILE A 94 4.08 -7.31 -9.18
C ILE A 94 3.30 -7.90 -10.37
N SER A 95 4.01 -8.58 -11.26
CA SER A 95 3.40 -9.24 -12.43
C SER A 95 2.60 -10.48 -12.02
N ALA A 96 1.60 -10.87 -12.81
CA ALA A 96 0.72 -12.00 -12.51
C ALA A 96 1.48 -13.32 -12.35
N ASP A 97 2.55 -13.50 -13.14
CA ASP A 97 3.38 -14.70 -13.13
C ASP A 97 4.17 -14.86 -11.82
N ASP A 98 4.50 -13.73 -11.17
CA ASP A 98 5.31 -13.71 -9.95
C ASP A 98 4.47 -13.79 -8.66
N VAL A 99 3.15 -13.55 -8.74
CA VAL A 99 2.26 -13.43 -7.56
C VAL A 99 2.33 -14.67 -6.67
N ASP A 100 2.05 -15.83 -7.26
CA ASP A 100 1.91 -17.09 -6.51
C ASP A 100 3.24 -17.50 -5.85
N GLU A 101 4.36 -17.18 -6.51
CA GLU A 101 5.69 -17.50 -6.00
C GLU A 101 6.15 -16.54 -4.92
N LEU A 102 5.99 -15.23 -5.12
CA LEU A 102 6.56 -14.20 -4.25
C LEU A 102 5.70 -13.97 -3.01
N LEU A 103 4.37 -13.97 -3.16
CA LEU A 103 3.44 -13.58 -2.10
C LEU A 103 2.96 -14.76 -1.24
N PHE A 104 3.61 -15.92 -1.34
CA PHE A 104 3.27 -17.13 -0.59
C PHE A 104 3.42 -16.97 0.94
N GLN A 105 4.31 -16.07 1.39
CA GLN A 105 4.53 -15.75 2.80
C GLN A 105 4.37 -14.26 3.05
N PRO A 106 4.04 -13.84 4.30
CA PRO A 106 4.02 -12.43 4.63
C PRO A 106 5.40 -11.78 4.40
N PRO A 107 5.44 -10.49 4.03
CA PRO A 107 6.71 -9.82 3.82
C PRO A 107 7.49 -9.70 5.14
N THR A 108 8.82 -9.60 5.01
CA THR A 108 9.65 -9.03 6.07
C THR A 108 9.62 -7.51 5.96
N ILE A 109 9.51 -6.82 7.09
CA ILE A 109 9.38 -5.36 7.14
C ILE A 109 10.70 -4.77 7.64
N PHE A 110 11.23 -3.80 6.89
CA PHE A 110 12.48 -3.11 7.19
C PHE A 110 12.30 -1.61 7.29
N GLY A 111 13.23 -0.95 7.97
CA GLY A 111 13.28 0.51 8.09
C GLY A 111 12.33 1.09 9.14
N PHE A 112 11.50 0.27 9.78
CA PHE A 112 10.76 0.68 10.96
C PHE A 112 11.68 0.73 12.18
N GLN A 113 11.65 1.84 12.92
CA GLN A 113 12.30 1.98 14.22
C GLN A 113 11.25 2.30 15.28
N GLY A 114 10.74 1.24 15.90
CA GLY A 114 9.74 1.35 16.96
C GLY A 114 10.38 1.48 18.35
N ASP A 115 9.70 2.20 19.24
CA ASP A 115 9.97 2.20 20.67
C ASP A 115 9.61 0.84 21.29
N GLU A 116 10.57 0.22 21.99
CA GLU A 116 10.41 -1.10 22.61
C GLU A 116 9.46 -1.11 23.81
N SER A 117 9.15 0.06 24.38
CA SER A 117 8.17 0.20 25.46
C SER A 117 6.72 0.26 24.96
N LYS A 118 6.53 0.32 23.64
CA LYS A 118 5.21 0.47 23.01
C LYS A 118 4.74 -0.79 22.30
N LEU A 119 3.43 -0.83 22.08
CA LEU A 119 2.75 -1.85 21.32
C LEU A 119 2.35 -1.32 19.94
N TYR A 120 2.36 -2.20 18.95
CA TYR A 120 2.01 -1.87 17.58
C TYR A 120 1.05 -2.88 16.97
N THR A 121 0.17 -2.38 16.12
CA THR A 121 -0.69 -3.19 15.26
C THR A 121 -0.19 -3.14 13.83
N LEU A 122 0.06 -4.30 13.22
CA LEU A 122 0.31 -4.43 11.79
C LEU A 122 -0.97 -4.85 11.07
N LEU A 123 -1.29 -4.15 10.01
CA LEU A 123 -2.46 -4.39 9.18
C LEU A 123 -2.05 -4.46 7.71
N LEU A 124 -2.36 -5.57 7.05
CA LEU A 124 -2.28 -5.73 5.60
C LEU A 124 -3.69 -5.93 5.05
N PHE A 125 -4.14 -4.99 4.23
CA PHE A 125 -5.41 -5.08 3.52
C PHE A 125 -5.21 -4.81 2.03
N GLY A 126 -6.15 -5.25 1.20
CA GLY A 126 -6.08 -4.98 -0.23
C GLY A 126 -7.44 -4.84 -0.88
N TYR A 127 -7.45 -4.27 -2.08
CA TYR A 127 -8.67 -4.01 -2.82
C TYR A 127 -8.37 -3.98 -4.33
N PRO A 128 -9.28 -4.51 -5.17
CA PRO A 128 -9.14 -4.44 -6.62
C PRO A 128 -9.41 -3.02 -7.13
N ARG A 129 -8.51 -2.50 -7.95
CA ARG A 129 -8.64 -1.22 -8.66
C ARG A 129 -9.62 -1.41 -9.82
N ASN A 130 -10.63 -0.55 -9.92
CA ASN A 130 -11.64 -0.52 -11.00
C ASN A 130 -12.65 -1.67 -11.01
N ALA A 131 -12.79 -2.40 -9.92
CA ALA A 131 -13.83 -3.42 -9.77
C ALA A 131 -15.23 -2.81 -9.61
N PRO A 132 -16.25 -3.16 -10.43
CA PRO A 132 -17.60 -2.61 -10.30
C PRO A 132 -18.22 -2.80 -8.90
N ALA A 133 -17.93 -3.92 -8.23
CA ALA A 133 -18.39 -4.18 -6.87
C ALA A 133 -17.78 -3.19 -5.84
N PHE A 134 -16.55 -2.72 -6.06
CA PHE A 134 -15.85 -1.75 -5.21
C PHE A 134 -16.10 -0.31 -5.64
N LEU A 135 -16.45 -0.05 -6.90
CA LEU A 135 -16.89 1.29 -7.35
C LEU A 135 -18.14 1.78 -6.59
N ASN A 136 -19.01 0.86 -6.19
CA ASN A 136 -20.22 1.18 -5.42
C ASN A 136 -19.98 1.21 -3.89
N GLN A 137 -18.82 0.74 -3.42
CA GLN A 137 -18.45 0.64 -2.00
C GLN A 137 -16.93 0.87 -1.84
N PRO A 138 -16.44 2.09 -2.12
CA PRO A 138 -15.02 2.38 -2.33
C PRO A 138 -14.13 2.18 -1.10
N ASN A 139 -14.72 2.06 0.10
CA ASN A 139 -13.99 1.84 1.34
C ASN A 139 -13.85 0.36 1.74
N LYS A 140 -14.47 -0.58 1.01
CA LYS A 140 -14.34 -2.02 1.29
C LYS A 140 -12.98 -2.53 0.85
N ALA A 141 -12.42 -3.41 1.67
CA ALA A 141 -11.16 -4.09 1.44
C ALA A 141 -11.25 -5.55 1.88
N ILE A 142 -10.23 -6.32 1.49
CA ILE A 142 -9.97 -7.68 1.93
C ILE A 142 -8.88 -7.60 3.00
N LEU A 143 -9.11 -8.22 4.16
CA LEU A 143 -8.08 -8.32 5.20
C LEU A 143 -7.17 -9.52 4.93
N TYR A 144 -5.91 -9.25 4.60
CA TYR A 144 -4.91 -10.29 4.37
C TYR A 144 -4.11 -10.63 5.61
N TRP A 145 -3.86 -9.68 6.51
CA TRP A 145 -3.08 -9.94 7.71
C TRP A 145 -3.37 -8.94 8.83
N LEU A 146 -3.47 -9.43 10.07
CA LEU A 146 -3.62 -8.58 11.25
C LEU A 146 -2.84 -9.14 12.43
N VAL A 147 -1.90 -8.35 12.94
CA VAL A 147 -1.09 -8.66 14.12
C VAL A 147 -1.25 -7.54 15.12
N ASN A 148 -1.71 -7.87 16.33
CA ASN A 148 -1.85 -6.91 17.42
C ASN A 148 -0.79 -7.14 18.49
N ASN A 149 -0.58 -6.16 19.35
CA ASN A 149 0.31 -6.22 20.50
C ASN A 149 1.76 -6.59 20.12
N ALA A 150 2.21 -6.17 18.93
CA ALA A 150 3.57 -6.43 18.50
C ALA A 150 4.53 -5.48 19.22
N THR A 151 5.57 -6.02 19.85
CA THR A 151 6.66 -5.21 20.41
C THR A 151 7.89 -5.29 19.50
N PRO A 152 8.57 -4.17 19.23
CA PRO A 152 9.85 -4.18 18.53
C PRO A 152 10.92 -4.87 19.38
N PHE A 153 11.91 -5.48 18.71
CA PHE A 153 13.13 -5.97 19.33
C PHE A 153 14.34 -5.38 18.61
N ASN A 154 15.20 -4.68 19.35
CA ASN A 154 16.21 -3.77 18.82
C ASN A 154 15.60 -2.77 17.81
N GLY A 155 14.45 -2.19 18.19
CA GLY A 155 13.69 -1.25 17.38
C GLY A 155 13.03 -1.84 16.11
N THR A 156 13.18 -3.13 15.82
CA THR A 156 12.63 -3.77 14.62
C THR A 156 11.41 -4.62 14.95
N LEU A 157 10.35 -4.53 14.14
CA LEU A 157 9.22 -5.45 14.21
C LEU A 157 9.51 -6.69 13.37
N TYR A 158 9.33 -7.87 13.97
CA TYR A 158 9.51 -9.15 13.29
C TYR A 158 8.15 -9.77 12.98
N SER A 159 8.05 -10.38 11.80
CA SER A 159 6.85 -11.11 11.40
C SER A 159 6.58 -12.30 12.34
N PRO A 160 5.30 -12.57 12.69
CA PRO A 160 4.87 -13.82 13.32
C PRO A 160 5.55 -15.06 12.73
N GLY A 161 6.01 -15.96 13.60
CA GLY A 161 6.82 -17.13 13.23
C GLY A 161 8.34 -16.94 13.39
N ASN A 162 8.82 -15.70 13.52
CA ASN A 162 10.18 -15.44 13.99
C ASN A 162 10.27 -15.69 15.50
N LYS A 163 11.34 -16.33 16.00
CA LYS A 163 11.57 -16.55 17.44
C LYS A 163 11.61 -15.25 18.27
N ARG A 164 11.85 -14.11 17.62
CA ARG A 164 11.87 -12.77 18.24
C ARG A 164 10.55 -12.00 18.07
N SER A 165 9.56 -12.57 17.38
CA SER A 165 8.23 -11.96 17.25
C SER A 165 7.45 -12.12 18.55
N THR A 166 6.89 -11.02 19.04
CA THR A 166 6.10 -10.96 20.28
C THR A 166 4.63 -10.62 20.04
N GLY A 167 4.26 -10.26 18.80
CA GLY A 167 2.89 -9.92 18.45
C GLY A 167 1.93 -11.12 18.44
N ARG A 168 0.67 -10.85 18.77
CA ARG A 168 -0.44 -11.79 18.67
C ARG A 168 -1.09 -11.68 17.30
N GLU A 169 -0.85 -12.68 16.46
CA GLU A 169 -1.55 -12.82 15.18
C GLU A 169 -3.05 -13.01 15.44
N THR A 170 -3.83 -11.98 15.10
CA THR A 170 -5.29 -11.97 15.29
C THR A 170 -5.98 -12.50 14.03
N SER A 171 -5.40 -12.23 12.87
CA SER A 171 -5.82 -12.79 11.58
C SER A 171 -4.59 -13.30 10.84
N ALA A 172 -4.58 -14.59 10.51
CA ALA A 172 -3.46 -15.25 9.83
C ALA A 172 -3.23 -14.66 8.43
N TYR A 173 -1.98 -14.64 7.98
CA TYR A 173 -1.66 -14.20 6.63
C TYR A 173 -2.39 -15.04 5.57
N ILE A 174 -3.17 -14.37 4.72
CA ILE A 174 -3.75 -14.94 3.51
C ILE A 174 -2.85 -14.58 2.33
N ARG A 175 -2.51 -15.57 1.52
CA ARG A 175 -1.80 -15.33 0.27
C ARG A 175 -2.75 -14.75 -0.79
N PRO A 176 -2.39 -13.65 -1.47
CA PRO A 176 -3.02 -13.27 -2.73
C PRO A 176 -2.81 -14.36 -3.79
N MET A 177 -3.71 -14.42 -4.78
CA MET A 177 -3.62 -15.39 -5.88
C MET A 177 -3.62 -14.68 -7.23
N ASN A 178 -2.89 -15.21 -8.20
CA ASN A 178 -2.87 -14.65 -9.56
C ASN A 178 -4.23 -14.68 -10.26
N ASN A 179 -5.18 -15.49 -9.80
CA ASN A 179 -6.54 -15.60 -10.34
C ASN A 179 -7.59 -14.94 -9.44
N GLU A 180 -7.16 -14.03 -8.57
CA GLU A 180 -8.06 -13.34 -7.65
C GLU A 180 -9.08 -12.50 -8.41
N LYS A 181 -10.36 -12.64 -8.02
CA LYS A 181 -11.47 -11.92 -8.64
C LYS A 181 -11.82 -10.68 -7.83
N PRO A 182 -12.26 -9.60 -8.49
CA PRO A 182 -12.30 -9.42 -9.95
C PRO A 182 -10.89 -9.22 -10.53
N TYR A 183 -10.68 -9.69 -11.76
CA TYR A 183 -9.38 -9.61 -12.40
C TYR A 183 -8.94 -8.16 -12.65
N GLY A 184 -7.64 -7.91 -12.55
CA GLY A 184 -7.06 -6.59 -12.79
C GLY A 184 -5.95 -6.26 -11.79
N ILE A 185 -5.74 -4.96 -11.52
CA ILE A 185 -4.74 -4.53 -10.54
C ILE A 185 -5.36 -4.55 -9.16
N HIS A 186 -4.76 -5.26 -8.22
CA HIS A 186 -5.09 -5.20 -6.80
C HIS A 186 -4.05 -4.37 -6.07
N THR A 187 -4.50 -3.44 -5.23
CA THR A 187 -3.62 -2.64 -4.38
C THR A 187 -3.57 -3.28 -3.00
N MET A 188 -2.37 -3.54 -2.50
CA MET A 188 -2.08 -4.09 -1.18
C MET A 188 -1.43 -3.01 -0.32
N VAL A 189 -1.99 -2.74 0.85
CA VAL A 189 -1.57 -1.69 1.76
C VAL A 189 -1.17 -2.29 3.09
N LEU A 190 0.09 -2.11 3.46
CA LEU A 190 0.63 -2.48 4.77
C LEU A 190 0.82 -1.21 5.60
N VAL A 191 0.21 -1.17 6.78
CA VAL A 191 0.36 -0.07 7.73
C VAL A 191 0.63 -0.59 9.13
N ILE A 192 1.35 0.22 9.89
CA ILE A 192 1.72 -0.02 11.29
C ILE A 192 1.13 1.12 12.10
N PHE A 193 0.32 0.79 13.09
CA PHE A 193 -0.26 1.73 14.03
C PHE A 193 0.40 1.58 15.40
N GLU A 194 0.54 2.68 16.11
CA GLU A 194 0.89 2.66 17.53
C GLU A 194 -0.37 2.41 18.36
N GLN A 195 -0.25 1.56 19.37
CA GLN A 195 -1.31 1.30 20.35
C GLN A 195 -1.08 2.13 21.61
N HIS A 196 -2.18 2.61 22.20
CA HIS A 196 -2.18 3.23 23.51
C HIS A 196 -2.13 2.18 24.63
N ASP A 197 -2.84 1.06 24.44
CA ASP A 197 -2.97 -0.02 25.41
C ASP A 197 -2.91 -1.39 24.72
N GLU A 198 -2.72 -2.44 25.53
CA GLU A 198 -2.82 -3.81 25.04
C GLU A 198 -4.25 -4.10 24.58
N ILE A 199 -4.38 -4.65 23.38
CA ILE A 199 -5.67 -5.12 22.87
C ILE A 199 -5.94 -6.50 23.48
N ILE A 200 -6.73 -6.52 24.55
CA ILE A 200 -7.10 -7.71 25.34
C ILE A 200 -8.52 -8.14 24.97
N GLY A 201 -8.72 -9.40 24.60
CA GLY A 201 -10.08 -9.93 24.39
C GLY A 201 -10.18 -11.19 23.54
N LYS A 202 -11.30 -11.89 23.76
CA LYS A 202 -11.98 -12.84 22.86
C LYS A 202 -13.06 -12.13 22.02
N THR A 203 -13.02 -10.81 21.89
CA THR A 203 -13.90 -10.12 20.95
C THR A 203 -13.64 -10.69 19.57
N ASP A 204 -14.71 -11.17 18.94
CA ASP A 204 -14.85 -11.94 17.70
C ASP A 204 -14.19 -11.33 16.44
N LEU A 205 -12.95 -10.84 16.53
CA LEU A 205 -12.12 -10.41 15.42
C LEU A 205 -11.38 -11.59 14.77
N ARG A 206 -12.05 -12.75 14.65
CA ARG A 206 -11.97 -13.37 13.32
C ARG A 206 -12.76 -12.43 12.42
N VAL A 207 -12.14 -11.29 12.06
CA VAL A 207 -12.56 -10.50 10.92
C VAL A 207 -12.73 -11.55 9.84
N ASN A 208 -13.97 -11.74 9.38
CA ASN A 208 -14.27 -12.83 8.49
C ASN A 208 -13.48 -12.57 7.21
N GLN A 209 -12.30 -13.19 7.09
CA GLN A 209 -11.42 -12.95 5.97
C GLN A 209 -12.08 -13.38 4.65
N ASN A 210 -13.15 -14.18 4.73
CA ASN A 210 -13.95 -14.61 3.59
C ASN A 210 -15.06 -13.61 3.20
N SER A 211 -15.28 -12.53 3.97
CA SER A 211 -16.43 -11.64 3.70
C SER A 211 -16.17 -10.57 2.64
N ASN A 212 -14.94 -10.32 2.17
CA ASN A 212 -14.61 -9.19 1.27
C ASN A 212 -15.16 -7.83 1.77
N GLU A 213 -15.41 -7.69 3.08
CA GLU A 213 -16.17 -6.59 3.68
C GLU A 213 -15.40 -5.86 4.77
N PHE A 214 -14.07 -5.96 4.79
CA PHE A 214 -13.28 -5.26 5.79
C PHE A 214 -13.24 -3.76 5.48
N VAL A 215 -13.78 -2.95 6.39
CA VAL A 215 -13.76 -1.49 6.28
C VAL A 215 -12.77 -0.94 7.31
N VAL A 216 -11.58 -0.57 6.84
CA VAL A 216 -10.45 -0.17 7.71
C VAL A 216 -10.81 1.01 8.64
N LYS A 217 -11.53 2.02 8.14
CA LYS A 217 -11.98 3.17 8.96
C LYS A 217 -12.91 2.75 10.08
N GLN A 218 -13.90 1.89 9.78
CA GLN A 218 -14.80 1.36 10.80
C GLN A 218 -14.05 0.55 11.84
N TRP A 219 -13.09 -0.28 11.40
CA TRP A 219 -12.22 -1.00 12.33
C TRP A 219 -11.41 -0.02 13.21
N LEU A 220 -10.84 1.05 12.67
CA LEU A 220 -10.16 2.06 13.49
C LEU A 220 -11.12 2.74 14.48
N ASP A 221 -12.35 3.04 14.07
CA ASP A 221 -13.38 3.62 14.92
C ASP A 221 -13.76 2.67 16.07
N ASP A 222 -13.88 1.37 15.81
CA ASP A 222 -14.16 0.34 16.82
C ASP A 222 -13.04 0.22 17.87
N PHE A 223 -11.81 0.62 17.51
CA PHE A 223 -10.62 0.65 18.37
C PHE A 223 -10.26 2.06 18.85
N THR A 224 -11.20 3.01 18.79
CA THR A 224 -11.00 4.37 19.31
C THR A 224 -10.54 4.32 20.76
N GLY A 225 -9.44 4.99 21.07
CA GLY A 225 -8.82 5.02 22.39
C GLY A 225 -7.80 3.92 22.66
N GLN A 226 -7.75 2.87 21.82
CA GLN A 226 -6.72 1.82 21.90
C GLN A 226 -5.65 1.96 20.81
N ILE A 227 -6.00 2.51 19.63
CA ILE A 227 -5.10 2.65 18.49
C ILE A 227 -5.06 4.12 18.03
N ASP A 228 -3.87 4.65 17.75
CA ASP A 228 -3.74 5.94 17.04
C ASP A 228 -4.20 5.75 15.59
N SER A 229 -5.24 6.46 15.18
CA SER A 229 -5.77 6.44 13.81
C SER A 229 -4.75 6.85 12.73
N THR A 230 -3.66 7.51 13.11
CA THR A 230 -2.56 7.86 12.21
C THR A 230 -1.51 6.76 12.20
N PRO A 231 -1.28 6.06 11.07
CA PRO A 231 -0.22 5.07 11.02
C PRO A 231 1.15 5.70 11.27
N VAL A 232 1.98 5.04 12.07
CA VAL A 232 3.37 5.48 12.30
C VAL A 232 4.27 5.14 11.11
N ALA A 233 3.93 4.09 10.38
CA ALA A 233 4.67 3.62 9.23
C ALA A 233 3.79 2.87 8.24
N GLY A 234 4.17 2.84 6.97
CA GLY A 234 3.45 2.04 5.98
C GLY A 234 4.13 1.97 4.62
N ASN A 235 3.61 1.09 3.79
CA ASN A 235 3.98 0.91 2.40
C ASN A 235 2.80 0.29 1.65
N PHE A 236 2.76 0.40 0.33
CA PHE A 236 1.78 -0.31 -0.49
C PHE A 236 2.43 -0.77 -1.79
N TYR A 237 1.86 -1.81 -2.38
CA TYR A 237 2.27 -2.36 -3.67
C TYR A 237 1.04 -2.81 -4.46
N GLY A 238 1.19 -2.97 -5.76
CA GLY A 238 0.17 -3.56 -6.61
C GLY A 238 0.54 -5.00 -6.97
N PHE A 239 -0.46 -5.82 -7.30
CA PHE A 239 -0.26 -7.01 -8.11
C PHE A 239 -1.33 -7.11 -9.19
N THR A 240 -1.01 -7.73 -10.33
CA THR A 240 -1.99 -8.02 -11.38
C THR A 240 -2.54 -9.43 -11.22
N SER A 241 -3.86 -9.58 -11.22
CA SER A 241 -4.54 -10.85 -11.38
C SER A 241 -4.98 -11.05 -12.83
N ALA A 242 -4.68 -12.21 -13.39
CA ALA A 242 -5.08 -12.62 -14.73
C ALA A 242 -6.23 -13.63 -14.64
N GLY A 243 -7.30 -13.37 -15.40
CA GLY A 243 -8.29 -14.41 -15.66
C GLY A 243 -7.70 -15.41 -16.63
N VAL A 244 -7.44 -16.63 -16.14
CA VAL A 244 -7.09 -17.78 -17.00
C VAL A 244 -8.29 -18.16 -17.87
#